data_AF-A0A653LI47-F1
#
_entry.id   AF-A0A653LI47-F1
#
_cell.length_a   1.000
_cell.length_b   1.000
_cell.length_c   1.000
_cell.angle_alpha   90.00
_cell.angle_beta   90.00
_cell.angle_gamma   90.00
#
_symmetry.space_group_name_H-M   'P 1'
#
loop_
_entity.id
_entity.type
_entity.pdbx_description
1 polymer ?
#
loop_
_entity_poly.entity_id
_entity_poly.type
_entity_poly.pdbx_seq_one_letter_code
_entity_poly.pdbx_strand_id
1 'polypeptide(L)' 'MIIDKYEKHPQCINEDKLLPFLSNQKMNAYLKEIAGVCEIEKELTFHIARHTFATMVTLTNKVLILKV' A
#
# COMPACT_ATOMS: atom_id res chain seq x y z
N MET A 1 10.99 12.99 0.42
CA MET A 1 9.95 11.96 0.66
C MET A 1 9.30 11.57 -0.67
N ILE A 2 8.52 10.48 -0.73
CA ILE A 2 7.81 10.11 -1.97
C ILE A 2 6.80 11.19 -2.38
N ILE A 3 6.27 11.95 -1.42
CA ILE A 3 5.29 13.03 -1.64
C ILE A 3 5.88 14.13 -2.53
N ASP A 4 7.11 14.56 -2.28
CA ASP A 4 7.80 15.61 -3.07
C ASP A 4 7.92 15.25 -4.55
N LYS A 5 8.01 13.95 -4.87
CA LYS A 5 8.07 13.46 -6.26
C LYS A 5 6.75 13.71 -7.01
N TYR A 6 5.62 13.70 -6.30
CA TYR A 6 4.28 13.82 -6.89
C TYR A 6 3.67 15.22 -6.72
N GLU A 7 4.39 16.17 -6.12
CA GLU A 7 3.93 17.55 -5.91
C GLU A 7 3.38 18.21 -7.19
N LYS A 8 4.03 17.95 -8.34
CA LYS A 8 3.65 18.52 -9.64
C LYS A 8 2.85 17.56 -10.52
N HIS A 9 2.33 16.46 -9.97
CA HIS A 9 1.63 15.47 -10.77
C HIS A 9 0.24 16.01 -11.20
N PRO A 10 -0.11 16.01 -12.50
CA PRO A 10 -1.33 16.64 -13.00
C PRO A 10 -2.60 16.14 -12.30
N GLN A 11 -2.68 14.84 -12.04
CA GLN A 11 -3.83 14.25 -11.32
C GLN A 11 -3.91 14.75 -9.86
N CYS A 12 -2.78 14.95 -9.19
CA CYS A 12 -2.74 15.38 -7.79
C CYS A 12 -3.19 16.84 -7.67
N ILE A 13 -2.72 17.70 -8.58
CA ILE A 13 -3.11 19.11 -8.65
C ILE A 13 -4.61 19.25 -8.99
N ASN A 14 -5.11 18.48 -9.95
CA ASN A 14 -6.49 18.60 -10.42
C ASN A 14 -7.52 18.03 -9.43
N GLU A 15 -7.16 17.00 -8.67
CA GLU A 15 -8.07 16.31 -7.75
C GLU A 15 -7.83 16.64 -6.27
N ASP A 16 -6.92 17.58 -5.96
CA ASP A 16 -6.47 17.93 -4.61
C ASP A 16 -6.07 16.70 -3.76
N LYS A 17 -5.17 15.87 -4.32
CA LYS A 17 -4.68 14.64 -3.68
C LYS A 17 -3.18 14.68 -3.47
N LEU A 18 -2.73 14.09 -2.36
CA LEU A 18 -1.29 13.97 -2.04
C LEU A 18 -0.53 13.01 -2.96
N LEU A 19 -1.21 12.00 -3.49
CA LEU A 19 -0.63 10.96 -4.33
C LEU A 19 -1.61 10.58 -5.45
N PRO A 20 -1.11 10.16 -6.62
CA PRO A 20 -1.97 9.66 -7.69
C PRO A 20 -2.63 8.36 -7.26
N PHE A 21 -3.93 8.22 -7.56
CA PHE A 21 -4.69 7.04 -7.17
C PHE A 21 -4.69 6.00 -8.29
N LEU A 22 -4.27 4.79 -7.98
CA LEU A 22 -4.35 3.63 -8.86
C LEU A 22 -5.54 2.76 -8.47
N SER A 23 -6.15 2.08 -9.44
CA SER A 23 -7.17 1.06 -9.14
C SER A 23 -6.54 -0.11 -8.39
N ASN A 24 -7.34 -0.78 -7.54
CA ASN A 24 -6.89 -1.98 -6.82
C ASN A 24 -6.36 -3.07 -7.76
N GLN A 25 -6.93 -3.21 -8.94
CA GLN A 25 -6.48 -4.15 -9.96
C GLN A 25 -5.06 -3.83 -10.44
N LYS A 26 -4.79 -2.56 -10.75
CA LYS A 26 -3.47 -2.11 -11.20
C LYS A 26 -2.44 -2.21 -10.08
N MET A 27 -2.83 -1.89 -8.85
CA MET A 27 -1.97 -2.07 -7.69
C MET A 27 -1.62 -3.54 -7.45
N ASN A 28 -2.60 -4.46 -7.54
CA ASN A 28 -2.36 -5.89 -7.40
C ASN A 28 -1.47 -6.45 -8.51
N ALA A 29 -1.54 -5.93 -9.74
CA ALA A 29 -0.63 -6.31 -10.81
C ALA A 29 0.83 -5.95 -10.46
N TYR A 30 1.07 -4.73 -9.98
CA TYR A 30 2.40 -4.34 -9.50
C TYR A 30 2.87 -5.19 -8.31
N LEU A 31 1.97 -5.53 -7.38
CA LEU A 31 2.32 -6.42 -6.26
C LEU A 31 2.72 -7.82 -6.73
N LYS A 32 2.11 -8.34 -7.81
CA LYS A 32 2.49 -9.63 -8.42
C LYS A 32 3.88 -9.57 -9.05
N GLU A 33 4.20 -8.49 -9.75
CA GLU A 33 5.54 -8.29 -10.32
C GLU A 33 6.60 -8.22 -9.21
N ILE A 34 6.34 -7.44 -8.16
CA ILE A 34 7.24 -7.34 -7.01
C ILE A 34 7.39 -8.69 -6.31
N ALA A 35 6.30 -9.44 -6.11
CA ALA A 35 6.34 -10.78 -5.53
C ALA A 35 7.23 -11.73 -6.33
N GLY A 36 7.15 -11.66 -7.68
CA GLY A 36 8.01 -12.43 -8.57
C GLY A 36 9.49 -12.06 -8.44
N VAL A 37 9.82 -10.76 -8.37
CA VAL A 37 11.21 -10.29 -8.19
C VAL A 37 11.77 -10.66 -6.80
N CYS A 38 10.92 -10.68 -5.79
CA CYS A 38 11.30 -11.00 -4.40
C CYS A 38 11.18 -12.50 -4.06
N GLU A 39 10.86 -13.36 -5.03
CA GLU A 39 10.67 -14.81 -4.83
C GLU A 39 9.64 -15.13 -3.73
N ILE A 40 8.59 -14.31 -3.61
CA ILE A 40 7.50 -14.50 -2.65
C ILE A 40 6.42 -15.38 -3.29
N GLU A 41 6.27 -16.61 -2.80
CA GLU A 41 5.29 -17.57 -3.32
C GLU A 41 3.83 -17.20 -3.00
N LYS A 42 3.61 -16.43 -1.93
CA LYS A 42 2.27 -16.02 -1.50
C LYS A 42 1.74 -14.89 -2.39
N GLU A 43 0.49 -15.01 -2.83
CA GLU A 43 -0.16 -13.94 -3.59
C GLU A 43 -0.28 -12.65 -2.74
N LEU A 44 0.43 -11.61 -3.19
CA LEU A 44 0.36 -10.29 -2.57
C LEU A 44 -0.81 -9.50 -3.14
N THR A 45 -1.72 -9.11 -2.27
CA THR A 45 -2.85 -8.22 -2.60
C THR A 45 -2.96 -7.11 -1.57
N PHE A 46 -3.66 -6.03 -1.92
CA PHE A 46 -3.95 -4.94 -1.00
C PHE A 46 -4.63 -5.42 0.30
N HIS A 47 -5.54 -6.41 0.19
CA HIS A 47 -6.23 -6.99 1.35
C HIS A 47 -5.24 -7.72 2.28
N ILE A 48 -4.32 -8.51 1.73
CA ILE A 48 -3.28 -9.19 2.53
C ILE A 48 -2.37 -8.18 3.21
N ALA A 49 -1.94 -7.12 2.52
CA ALA A 49 -1.11 -6.08 3.11
C ALA A 49 -1.77 -5.42 4.33
N ARG A 50 -3.08 -5.12 4.27
CA ARG A 50 -3.85 -4.58 5.40
C ARG A 50 -3.89 -5.54 6.59
N HIS A 51 -4.17 -6.83 6.36
CA HIS A 51 -4.20 -7.84 7.42
C HIS A 51 -2.83 -8.06 8.05
N THR A 52 -1.77 -8.12 7.23
CA THR A 52 -0.39 -8.22 7.71
C THR A 52 -0.02 -7.01 8.55
N PHE A 53 -0.37 -5.79 8.12
CA PHE A 53 -0.14 -4.57 8.90
C PHE A 53 -0.89 -4.62 10.24
N ALA A 54 -2.19 -4.94 10.24
CA ALA A 54 -2.98 -5.04 11.47
C ALA A 54 -2.40 -6.10 12.43
N THR A 55 -1.99 -7.24 11.91
CA THR A 55 -1.38 -8.34 12.68
C THR A 55 -0.02 -7.93 13.23
N MET A 56 0.83 -7.28 12.43
CA MET A 56 2.13 -6.76 12.87
C MET A 56 1.94 -5.71 13.97
N VAL A 57 1.06 -4.72 13.78
CA VAL A 57 0.81 -3.70 14.81
C VAL A 57 0.31 -4.36 16.11
N THR A 58 -0.56 -5.36 16.02
CA THR A 58 -1.10 -6.06 17.20
C THR A 58 -0.05 -6.92 17.90
N LEU A 59 0.71 -7.71 17.14
CA LEU A 59 1.71 -8.64 17.69
C LEU A 59 2.97 -7.91 18.17
N THR A 60 3.40 -6.89 17.45
CA THR A 60 4.67 -6.19 17.71
C THR A 60 4.51 -5.06 18.74
N ASN A 61 3.35 -4.40 18.83
CA ASN A 61 3.18 -3.24 19.73
C ASN A 61 2.34 -3.47 20.98
N LYS A 62 1.78 -4.66 21.25
CA LYS A 62 0.78 -4.89 22.34
C LYS A 62 -0.41 -3.90 22.30
N VAL A 63 -0.62 -3.21 21.18
CA VAL A 63 -1.73 -2.28 20.98
C VAL A 63 -2.83 -3.04 20.24
N LEU A 64 -4.00 -3.15 20.88
CA LEU A 64 -5.18 -3.80 20.31
C LEU A 64 -5.76 -2.96 19.16
N ILE A 65 -6.24 -3.65 18.13
CA ILE A 65 -6.84 -3.09 16.89
C ILE A 65 -8.01 -2.12 17.16
N LEU A 66 -8.61 -2.19 18.36
CA LEU A 66 -9.73 -1.35 18.79
C LEU A 66 -9.32 0.04 19.34
N LYS A 67 -8.03 0.37 19.37
CA LYS A 67 -7.52 1.72 19.71
C LYS A 67 -6.89 2.37 18.48
N VAL A 68 -7.72 2.78 17.54
CA VAL A 68 -7.39 3.77 16.49
C VAL A 68 -8.56 4.73 16.40
#